data_AF-A0A6H9KVL8-F1
#
_entry.id   AF-A0A6H9KVL8-F1
#
_cell.length_a   1.000
_cell.length_b   1.000
_cell.length_c   1.000
_cell.angle_alpha   90.00
_cell.angle_beta   90.00
_cell.angle_gamma   90.00
#
_symmetry.space_group_name_H-M   'P 1'
#
loop_
_entity.id
_entity.type
_entity.pdbx_description
1 polymer ?
#
loop_
_entity_poly.entity_id
_entity_poly.type
_entity_poly.pdbx_seq_one_letter_code
_entity_poly.pdbx_strand_id
1 'polypeptide(L)'
;MNEDEILKNLQELAENLGFILRYEKGDFTSGGCRVGEEKMIIINNSLLDSQKITIIASELAKLDLRNQFVLPEIRDIVENYNQTEK
;
A
#
# COMPACT_ATOMS: atom_id res chain seq x y z
N MET A 1 14.91 -8.92 1.92
CA MET A 1 13.88 -8.86 0.87
C MET A 1 14.21 -7.74 -0.11
N ASN A 2 13.89 -7.92 -1.38
CA ASN A 2 13.99 -6.84 -2.37
C ASN A 2 12.72 -5.98 -2.34
N GLU A 3 12.80 -4.74 -2.81
CA GLU A 3 11.66 -3.82 -2.88
C GLU A 3 10.49 -4.40 -3.70
N ASP A 4 10.79 -5.11 -4.79
CA ASP A 4 9.79 -5.78 -5.63
C ASP A 4 8.95 -6.82 -4.85
N GLU A 5 9.60 -7.62 -4.00
CA GLU A 5 8.89 -8.59 -3.17
C GLU A 5 8.04 -7.91 -2.10
N ILE A 6 8.56 -6.87 -1.46
CA ILE A 6 7.82 -6.11 -0.45
C ILE A 6 6.57 -5.49 -1.10
N LEU A 7 6.75 -4.87 -2.26
CA LEU A 7 5.67 -4.28 -3.03
C LEU A 7 4.59 -5.32 -3.34
N LYS A 8 4.98 -6.49 -3.85
CA LYS A 8 4.04 -7.55 -4.20
C LYS A 8 3.28 -8.07 -2.97
N ASN A 9 3.97 -8.30 -1.85
CA ASN A 9 3.32 -8.73 -0.62
C ASN A 9 2.33 -7.68 -0.08
N LEU A 10 2.70 -6.40 -0.13
CA LEU A 10 1.80 -5.31 0.25
C LEU A 10 0.58 -5.23 -0.67
N GLN A 11 0.77 -5.50 -1.96
CA GLN A 11 -0.33 -5.54 -2.91
C GLN A 11 -1.32 -6.67 -2.56
N GLU A 12 -0.82 -7.88 -2.38
CA GLU A 12 -1.64 -9.04 -2.00
C GLU A 12 -2.37 -8.81 -0.68
N LEU A 13 -1.70 -8.15 0.28
CA LEU A 13 -2.33 -7.78 1.55
C LEU A 13 -3.47 -6.78 1.36
N ALA A 14 -3.25 -5.73 0.55
CA ALA A 14 -4.27 -4.74 0.26
C ALA A 14 -5.49 -5.37 -0.41
N GLU A 15 -5.29 -6.25 -1.40
CA GLU A 15 -6.38 -7.00 -2.03
C GLU A 15 -7.14 -7.88 -1.02
N ASN A 16 -6.44 -8.55 -0.10
CA ASN A 16 -7.07 -9.34 0.98
C ASN A 16 -7.90 -8.49 1.94
N LEU A 17 -7.54 -7.21 2.11
CA LEU A 17 -8.29 -6.24 2.92
C LEU A 17 -9.46 -5.61 2.17
N GLY A 18 -9.66 -5.96 0.90
CA GLY A 18 -10.70 -5.39 0.03
C GLY A 18 -10.30 -4.05 -0.58
N PHE A 19 -9.01 -3.74 -0.66
CA PHE A 19 -8.53 -2.60 -1.43
C PHE A 19 -8.35 -2.97 -2.90
N ILE A 20 -8.74 -2.05 -3.76
CA ILE A 20 -8.53 -2.19 -5.21
C ILE A 20 -7.26 -1.43 -5.57
N LEU A 21 -6.23 -2.15 -6.01
CA LEU A 21 -5.00 -1.55 -6.53
C LEU A 21 -5.13 -1.33 -8.03
N ARG A 22 -4.95 -0.09 -8.47
CA ARG A 22 -4.91 0.24 -9.91
C ARG A 22 -3.61 0.92 -10.27
N TYR A 23 -2.92 0.31 -11.23
CA TYR A 23 -1.77 0.91 -11.90
C TYR A 23 -2.25 1.63 -13.14
N GLU A 24 -2.23 2.96 -13.12
CA GLU A 24 -2.50 3.74 -14.33
C GLU A 24 -1.30 4.58 -14.75
N LYS A 25 -1.18 4.77 -16.06
CA LYS A 25 -0.21 5.65 -16.69
C LYS A 25 -0.96 6.91 -17.15
N GLY A 26 -0.84 7.99 -16.39
CA GLY A 26 -1.44 9.28 -16.79
C GLY A 26 -1.00 10.42 -15.88
N ASP A 27 -1.45 11.63 -16.22
CA ASP A 27 -1.05 12.91 -15.62
C ASP A 27 -1.71 13.17 -14.24
N PHE A 28 -2.04 12.10 -13.51
CA PHE A 28 -2.59 12.20 -12.15
C PHE A 28 -1.49 11.98 -11.11
N THR A 29 -1.49 12.84 -10.11
CA THR A 29 -0.66 12.68 -8.92
C THR A 29 -1.11 11.40 -8.21
N SER A 30 -0.18 10.46 -8.08
CA SER A 30 -0.36 9.22 -7.32
C SER A 30 -0.88 9.51 -5.90
N GLY A 31 -1.94 8.83 -5.48
CA GLY A 31 -2.54 9.03 -4.17
C GLY A 31 -3.64 8.01 -3.86
N GLY A 32 -3.87 7.74 -2.58
CA GLY A 32 -5.01 6.95 -2.11
C GLY A 32 -6.30 7.74 -2.37
N CYS A 33 -7.14 7.25 -3.28
CA CYS A 33 -8.40 7.91 -3.60
C CYS A 33 -9.53 7.10 -2.97
N ARG A 34 -10.11 7.63 -1.89
CA ARG A 34 -11.30 7.02 -1.29
C ARG A 34 -12.53 7.45 -2.10
N VAL A 35 -13.00 6.57 -2.98
CA VAL A 35 -14.21 6.80 -3.77
C VAL A 35 -15.38 6.17 -2.99
N GLY A 36 -16.02 6.99 -2.14
CA GLY A 36 -17.16 6.55 -1.33
C GLY A 36 -16.78 5.64 -0.16
N GLU A 37 -17.36 4.44 -0.13
CA GLU A 37 -17.08 3.38 0.88
C GLU A 37 -15.98 2.40 0.45
N GLU A 38 -15.70 2.32 -0.85
CA GLU A 38 -14.65 1.46 -1.40
C GLU A 38 -13.29 2.16 -1.31
N LYS A 39 -12.30 1.42 -0.79
CA LYS A 39 -10.94 1.92 -0.63
C LYS A 39 -10.13 1.49 -1.85
N MET A 40 -9.73 2.46 -2.67
CA MET A 40 -8.99 2.21 -3.90
C MET A 40 -7.66 2.97 -3.85
N ILE A 41 -6.57 2.29 -4.21
CA ILE A 41 -5.24 2.88 -4.25
C ILE A 41 -4.82 2.96 -5.71
N ILE A 42 -4.74 4.19 -6.23
CA ILE A 42 -4.29 4.44 -7.59
C ILE A 42 -2.80 4.76 -7.53
N ILE A 43 -2.00 3.92 -8.17
CA ILE A 43 -0.55 4.01 -8.19
C ILE A 43 -0.12 4.42 -9.60
N ASN A 44 0.60 5.54 -9.68
CA ASN A 44 1.17 5.95 -10.95
C ASN A 44 2.37 5.06 -11.27
N ASN A 45 2.35 4.42 -12.44
CA ASN A 45 3.44 3.53 -12.86
C ASN A 45 4.76 4.28 -13.11
N SER A 46 4.74 5.60 -13.23
CA SER A 46 5.94 6.43 -13.33
C SER A 46 6.68 6.60 -12.00
N LEU A 47 6.10 6.17 -10.87
CA LEU A 47 6.78 6.19 -9.58
C LEU A 47 7.81 5.07 -9.43
N LEU A 48 8.81 5.33 -8.60
CA LEU A 48 9.76 4.31 -8.13
C LEU A 48 9.05 3.33 -7.18
N ASP A 49 9.52 2.09 -7.14
CA ASP A 49 8.90 1.05 -6.34
C ASP A 49 8.90 1.38 -4.84
N SER A 50 9.94 2.03 -4.32
CA SER A 50 9.98 2.54 -2.93
C SER A 50 8.83 3.51 -2.62
N GLN A 51 8.44 4.37 -3.57
CA GLN A 51 7.33 5.30 -3.40
C GLN A 51 5.99 4.55 -3.39
N LYS A 52 5.82 3.58 -4.30
CA LYS A 52 4.62 2.74 -4.35
C LYS A 52 4.45 1.95 -3.05
N ILE A 53 5.54 1.36 -2.54
CA ILE A 53 5.59 0.67 -1.24
C ILE A 53 5.12 1.63 -0.14
N THR A 54 5.68 2.83 -0.09
CA THR A 54 5.34 3.82 0.94
C THR A 54 3.86 4.19 0.92
N ILE A 55 3.28 4.41 -0.26
CA ILE A 55 1.85 4.73 -0.42
C ILE A 55 0.98 3.57 0.07
N ILE A 56 1.24 2.34 -0.39
CA ILE A 56 0.45 1.16 0.01
C ILE A 56 0.61 0.91 1.51
N ALA A 57 1.84 0.90 2.02
CA ALA A 57 2.13 0.66 3.43
C ALA A 57 1.45 1.71 4.33
N SER A 58 1.47 2.99 3.96
CA SER A 58 0.82 4.05 4.73
C SER A 58 -0.70 3.89 4.78
N GLU A 59 -1.33 3.47 3.67
CA GLU A 59 -2.78 3.20 3.64
C GLU A 59 -3.13 1.95 4.45
N LEU A 60 -2.29 0.92 4.41
CA LEU A 60 -2.44 -0.29 5.19
C LEU A 60 -2.23 -0.06 6.68
N ALA A 61 -1.29 0.82 7.06
CA ALA A 61 -1.00 1.17 8.46
C ALA A 61 -2.17 1.86 9.15
N LYS A 62 -3.05 2.51 8.39
CA LYS A 62 -4.30 3.11 8.90
C LYS A 62 -5.38 2.06 9.21
N LEU A 63 -5.15 0.80 8.88
CA LEU A 63 -6.10 -0.30 9.05
C LEU A 63 -5.68 -1.22 10.18
N ASP A 64 -6.67 -1.92 10.72
CA ASP A 64 -6.42 -2.95 11.72
C ASP A 64 -6.06 -4.29 11.04
N LEU A 65 -4.76 -4.53 10.89
CA LEU A 65 -4.21 -5.77 10.29
C LEU A 65 -4.23 -6.97 11.27
N ARG A 66 -4.76 -6.82 12.49
CA ARG A 66 -4.67 -7.86 13.54
C ARG A 66 -5.37 -9.16 13.16
N ASN A 67 -6.42 -9.06 12.33
CA ASN A 67 -7.24 -10.19 11.93
C ASN A 67 -6.94 -10.67 10.49
N GLN A 68 -5.91 -10.13 9.84
CA GLN A 68 -5.48 -10.56 8.52
C GLN A 68 -4.21 -11.39 8.59
N PHE A 69 -4.09 -12.33 7.65
CA PHE A 69 -2.89 -13.14 7.52
C PHE A 69 -1.80 -12.31 6.84
N VAL A 70 -0.92 -11.73 7.64
CA VAL A 70 0.21 -10.92 7.18
C VAL A 70 1.52 -11.53 7.65
N LEU A 71 2.49 -11.61 6.75
CA LEU A 71 3.85 -12.00 7.14
C LEU A 71 4.39 -11.03 8.18
N PRO A 72 5.04 -11.52 9.26
CA PRO A 72 5.56 -10.66 10.32
C PRO A 72 6.53 -9.59 9.79
N GLU A 73 7.31 -9.89 8.76
CA GLU A 73 8.19 -8.91 8.09
C GLU A 73 7.41 -7.77 7.43
N ILE A 74 6.31 -8.07 6.73
CA ILE A 74 5.48 -7.06 6.05
C ILE A 74 4.73 -6.23 7.07
N ARG A 75 4.24 -6.86 8.14
CA ARG A 75 3.59 -6.14 9.24
C ARG A 75 4.55 -5.16 9.90
N ASP A 76 5.78 -5.59 10.19
CA ASP A 76 6.81 -4.72 10.75
C ASP A 76 7.10 -3.53 9.81
N ILE A 77 7.22 -3.77 8.50
CA ILE A 77 7.39 -2.70 7.50
C ILE A 77 6.23 -1.71 7.57
N VAL A 78 4.98 -2.18 7.48
CA VAL A 78 3.78 -1.32 7.52
C VAL A 78 3.70 -0.52 8.82
N GLU A 79 3.97 -1.15 9.96
CA GLU A 79 3.94 -0.48 11.27
C GLU A 79 5.07 0.55 11.43
N ASN A 80 6.27 0.27 10.89
CA ASN A 80 7.38 1.23 10.88
C ASN A 80 7.11 2.44 9.98
N TYR A 81 6.42 2.27 8.84
CA TYR A 81 6.06 3.38 7.96
C TYR A 81 5.15 4.43 8.62
N ASN A 82 4.33 4.01 9.59
CA ASN A 82 3.44 4.89 10.36
C ASN A 82 4.17 5.97 11.19
N GLN A 83 5.50 5.86 11.34
CA GLN A 83 6.33 6.83 12.10
C GLN A 83 6.94 7.96 11.27
N THR A 84 6.76 8.02 9.94
CA THR A 84 7.52 8.96 9.09
C THR A 84 6.80 10.28 8.79
N GLU A 85 5.58 10.48 9.29
CA GLU A 85 4.93 11.80 9.29
C GLU A 85 5.39 12.58 10.54
N LYS A 86 6.58 13.17 10.49
CA LYS A 86 7.01 14.17 11.48
C LYS A 86 7.70 15.36 10.84
#